data_AF-A0A1J5DDL6-F1
#
_entry.id   AF-A0A1J5DDL6-F1
#
_cell.length_a   1.000
_cell.length_b   1.000
_cell.length_c   1.000
_cell.angle_alpha   90.00
_cell.angle_beta   90.00
_cell.angle_gamma   90.00
#
_symmetry.space_group_name_H-M   'P 1'
#
loop_
_entity.id
_entity.type
_entity.pdbx_description
1 polymer ?
#
loop_
_entity_poly.entity_id
_entity_poly.type
_entity_poly.pdbx_seq_one_letter_code
_entity_poly.pdbx_strand_id
1 'polypeptide(L)'
;MFKFGNTLPFIISVAFLFTGSWGHDAVAEEGGGEQVRPGEGEAERLFESAEQKSQAFQAVTFAFPIRTLKERIEEKAKLYAEARASYREVIDLQSETYTVESAFRIAEMALDIRDQLKALPIPPSLVTSPALADYRVWLDDELISPAQDEAVRALAFASELALSFDMAVQLRAVERLRTIGLLEEKAIGPLLESSYPEVREAASHLLP
;
A
#
# COMPACT_ATOMS: atom_id res chain seq x y z
N MET A 1 -6.75 32.66 -11.58
CA MET A 1 -7.39 31.34 -11.53
C MET A 1 -6.77 30.48 -12.62
N PHE A 2 -5.76 29.66 -12.28
CA PHE A 2 -5.23 28.65 -13.20
C PHE A 2 -6.34 27.63 -13.42
N LYS A 3 -7.08 27.76 -14.53
CA LYS A 3 -8.03 26.74 -14.94
C LYS A 3 -7.20 25.58 -15.46
N PHE A 4 -7.05 24.52 -14.67
CA PHE A 4 -6.72 23.19 -15.18
C PHE A 4 -7.84 22.80 -16.15
N GLY A 5 -7.71 23.21 -17.41
CA GLY A 5 -8.72 23.01 -18.44
C GLY A 5 -9.02 21.52 -18.60
N ASN A 6 -10.27 21.14 -18.35
CA ASN A 6 -10.85 19.85 -18.74
C ASN A 6 -10.08 18.57 -18.32
N THR A 7 -9.27 18.62 -17.26
CA THR A 7 -8.56 17.44 -16.70
C THR A 7 -9.34 16.68 -15.63
N LEU A 8 -10.57 17.08 -15.31
CA LEU A 8 -11.47 16.36 -14.41
C LEU A 8 -11.66 14.86 -14.73
N PRO A 9 -11.72 14.38 -15.99
CA PRO A 9 -11.79 12.94 -16.24
C PRO A 9 -10.49 12.18 -15.92
N PHE A 10 -9.35 12.85 -15.74
CA PHE A 10 -8.06 12.23 -15.40
C PHE A 10 -7.96 11.92 -13.89
N ILE A 11 -8.54 12.78 -13.05
CA ILE A 11 -8.47 12.71 -11.58
C ILE A 11 -9.31 11.54 -11.04
N ILE A 12 -10.49 11.32 -11.63
CA ILE A 12 -11.39 10.21 -11.24
C ILE A 12 -10.73 8.86 -11.51
N SER A 13 -9.91 8.72 -12.55
CA SER A 13 -9.23 7.45 -12.86
C SER A 13 -8.13 7.09 -11.86
N VAL A 14 -7.35 8.06 -11.36
CA VAL A 14 -6.26 7.75 -10.41
C VAL A 14 -6.82 7.37 -9.04
N ALA A 15 -7.85 8.07 -8.55
CA ALA A 15 -8.56 7.67 -7.34
C ALA A 15 -9.18 6.26 -7.50
N PHE A 16 -9.77 5.95 -8.65
CA PHE A 16 -10.33 4.61 -8.93
C PHE A 16 -9.29 3.48 -8.96
N LEU A 17 -8.02 3.78 -9.31
CA LEU A 17 -6.95 2.78 -9.33
C LEU A 17 -6.56 2.32 -7.91
N PHE A 18 -6.73 3.19 -6.90
CA PHE A 18 -6.46 2.83 -5.51
C PHE A 18 -7.69 2.30 -4.78
N THR A 19 -8.89 2.79 -5.10
CA THR A 19 -10.14 2.36 -4.44
C THR A 19 -10.71 1.03 -4.93
N GLY A 20 -9.92 0.22 -5.65
CA GLY A 20 -10.28 -1.16 -5.93
C GLY A 20 -10.64 -1.86 -4.63
N SER A 21 -11.92 -2.24 -4.50
CA SER A 21 -12.51 -2.78 -3.27
C SER A 21 -11.59 -3.85 -2.69
N TRP A 22 -11.15 -3.61 -1.45
CA TRP A 22 -10.66 -4.66 -0.56
C TRP A 22 -11.87 -5.50 -0.18
N GLY A 23 -12.36 -6.29 -1.13
CA GLY A 23 -13.55 -7.12 -0.96
C GLY A 23 -13.39 -7.96 0.30
N HIS A 24 -14.18 -7.63 1.31
CA HIS A 24 -14.32 -8.33 2.59
C HIS A 24 -15.08 -9.67 2.42
N ASP A 25 -15.16 -10.22 1.21
CA ASP A 25 -16.07 -11.31 0.85
C ASP A 25 -15.45 -12.72 0.94
N ALA A 26 -14.27 -12.87 1.55
CA ALA A 26 -13.64 -14.16 1.76
C ALA A 26 -13.61 -14.55 3.25
N VAL A 27 -14.77 -14.57 3.91
CA VAL A 27 -14.93 -15.41 5.10
C VAL A 27 -15.22 -16.82 4.59
N ALA A 28 -14.18 -17.63 4.51
CA ALA A 28 -14.29 -19.03 4.14
C ALA A 28 -15.22 -19.74 5.14
N GLU A 29 -16.34 -20.28 4.65
CA GLU A 29 -17.16 -21.22 5.42
C GLU A 29 -16.31 -22.43 5.82
N GLU A 30 -16.33 -22.77 7.11
CA GLU A 30 -15.62 -23.90 7.72
C GLU A 30 -16.17 -25.25 7.21
N GLY A 31 -15.78 -25.62 5.99
CA GLY A 31 -15.92 -26.98 5.48
C GLY A 31 -14.74 -27.83 5.93
N GLY A 32 -14.91 -28.59 7.01
CA GLY A 32 -13.90 -29.48 7.60
C GLY A 32 -13.46 -30.66 6.72
N GLY A 33 -12.79 -30.37 5.61
CA GLY A 33 -11.96 -31.32 4.87
C GLY A 33 -10.49 -30.99 5.12
N GLU A 34 -9.68 -32.01 5.38
CA GLU A 34 -8.23 -31.89 5.52
C GLU A 34 -7.63 -31.41 4.19
N GLN A 35 -7.63 -30.09 3.99
CA GLN A 35 -7.01 -29.40 2.88
C GLN A 35 -5.50 -29.61 3.01
N VAL A 36 -4.94 -30.40 2.10
CA VAL A 36 -3.51 -30.39 1.81
C VAL A 36 -3.15 -28.93 1.51
N ARG A 37 -2.52 -28.24 2.47
CA ARG A 37 -2.13 -26.83 2.34
C ARG A 37 -1.33 -26.70 1.04
N PRO A 38 -1.86 -26.01 0.00
CA PRO A 38 -1.12 -25.85 -1.24
C PRO A 38 0.24 -25.23 -0.93
N GLY A 39 1.27 -25.81 -1.55
CA GLY A 39 2.63 -25.85 -1.05
C GLY A 39 3.30 -24.48 -0.93
N GLU A 40 4.07 -24.31 0.14
CA GLU A 40 4.93 -23.14 0.34
C GLU A 40 5.78 -22.80 -0.89
N GLY A 41 6.20 -23.80 -1.68
CA GLY A 41 6.94 -23.58 -2.92
C GLY A 41 6.11 -22.93 -4.05
N GLU A 42 4.79 -23.11 -4.08
CA GLU A 42 3.93 -22.37 -5.02
C GLU A 42 3.75 -20.92 -4.58
N ALA A 43 3.52 -20.70 -3.28
CA ALA A 43 3.44 -19.36 -2.70
C ALA A 43 4.74 -18.57 -2.89
N GLU A 44 5.89 -19.21 -2.67
CA GLU A 44 7.22 -18.64 -2.93
C GLU A 44 7.39 -18.24 -4.40
N ARG A 45 7.08 -19.15 -5.34
CA ARG A 45 7.21 -18.86 -6.78
C ARG A 45 6.30 -17.71 -7.22
N LEU A 46 5.06 -17.66 -6.73
CA LEU A 46 4.16 -16.56 -7.03
C LEU A 46 4.62 -15.26 -6.39
N PHE A 47 5.15 -15.32 -5.16
CA PHE A 47 5.74 -14.19 -4.46
C PHE A 47 6.92 -13.61 -5.24
N GLU A 48 7.87 -14.44 -5.68
CA GLU A 48 8.99 -14.01 -6.53
C GLU A 48 8.51 -13.36 -7.84
N SER A 49 7.43 -13.88 -8.45
CA SER A 49 6.84 -13.26 -9.63
C SER A 49 6.19 -11.91 -9.33
N ALA A 50 5.57 -11.75 -8.16
CA ALA A 50 5.02 -10.47 -7.70
C ALA A 50 6.15 -9.47 -7.40
N GLU A 51 7.25 -9.91 -6.80
CA GLU A 51 8.45 -9.09 -6.55
C GLU A 51 9.03 -8.51 -7.84
N GLN A 52 9.07 -9.28 -8.94
CA GLN A 52 9.52 -8.76 -10.23
C GLN A 52 8.65 -7.60 -10.74
N LYS A 53 7.33 -7.67 -10.54
CA LYS A 53 6.40 -6.59 -10.90
C LYS A 53 6.56 -5.40 -9.97
N SER A 54 6.78 -5.64 -8.67
CA SER A 54 7.10 -4.61 -7.68
C SER A 54 8.39 -3.86 -8.03
N GLN A 55 9.44 -4.56 -8.47
CA GLN A 55 10.68 -3.93 -8.94
C GLN A 55 10.45 -3.04 -10.18
N ALA A 56 9.62 -3.48 -11.12
CA ALA A 56 9.23 -2.65 -12.25
C ALA A 56 8.47 -1.39 -11.80
N PHE A 57 7.55 -1.53 -10.83
CA PHE A 57 6.86 -0.41 -10.19
C PHE A 57 7.84 0.57 -9.52
N GLN A 58 8.82 0.07 -8.76
CA GLN A 58 9.82 0.89 -8.04
C GLN A 58 10.73 1.66 -9.01
N ALA A 59 11.01 1.10 -10.19
CA ALA A 59 11.84 1.74 -11.21
C ALA A 59 11.19 3.00 -11.81
N VAL A 60 9.87 3.16 -11.71
CA VAL A 60 9.17 4.35 -12.19
C VAL A 60 9.29 5.47 -11.17
N THR A 61 9.89 6.59 -11.58
CA THR A 61 10.03 7.80 -10.76
C THR A 61 9.21 8.95 -11.32
N PHE A 62 8.62 9.76 -10.44
CA PHE A 62 7.87 10.94 -10.84
C PHE A 62 8.82 12.08 -11.23
N ALA A 63 8.53 12.75 -12.35
CA ALA A 63 9.37 13.81 -12.88
C ALA A 63 8.56 14.87 -13.65
N PHE A 64 9.06 16.11 -13.63
CA PHE A 64 8.56 17.20 -14.47
C PHE A 64 9.17 17.15 -15.89
N PRO A 65 8.50 17.71 -16.92
CA PRO A 65 7.30 18.57 -16.89
C PRO A 65 5.98 17.83 -16.60
N ILE A 66 4.87 18.56 -16.39
CA ILE A 66 3.54 18.01 -16.03
C ILE A 66 3.10 16.86 -16.96
N ARG A 67 3.42 16.95 -18.26
CA ARG A 67 3.12 15.87 -19.20
C ARG A 67 3.79 14.56 -18.81
N THR A 68 5.09 14.59 -18.53
CA THR A 68 5.86 13.43 -18.06
C THR A 68 5.33 12.94 -16.71
N LEU A 69 5.02 13.85 -15.79
CA LEU A 69 4.43 13.49 -14.50
C LEU A 69 3.15 12.66 -14.68
N LYS A 70 2.25 13.08 -15.57
CA LYS A 70 1.01 12.34 -15.86
C LYS A 70 1.28 10.95 -16.43
N GLU A 71 2.13 10.86 -17.45
CA GLU A 71 2.51 9.59 -18.08
C GLU A 71 3.12 8.63 -17.04
N ARG A 72 3.97 9.14 -16.13
CA ARG A 72 4.58 8.36 -15.04
C ARG A 72 3.60 7.95 -13.96
N ILE A 73 2.62 8.79 -13.61
CA ILE A 73 1.54 8.41 -12.67
C ILE A 73 0.72 7.27 -13.25
N GLU A 74 0.32 7.34 -14.53
CA GLU A 74 -0.45 6.27 -15.19
C GLU A 74 0.34 4.97 -15.26
N GLU A 75 1.60 5.02 -15.69
CA GLU A 75 2.50 3.87 -15.74
C GLU A 75 2.66 3.22 -14.35
N LYS A 76 2.94 4.04 -13.33
CA LYS A 76 3.15 3.56 -11.97
C LYS A 76 1.89 2.97 -11.36
N ALA A 77 0.72 3.58 -11.59
CA ALA A 77 -0.55 3.06 -11.10
C ALA A 77 -0.93 1.73 -11.78
N LYS A 78 -0.63 1.56 -13.08
CA LYS A 78 -0.81 0.29 -13.78
C LYS A 78 0.07 -0.81 -13.17
N LEU A 79 1.36 -0.54 -13.00
CA LEU A 79 2.30 -1.51 -12.41
C LEU A 79 1.94 -1.85 -10.96
N TYR A 80 1.47 -0.87 -10.18
CA TYR A 80 0.94 -1.07 -8.84
C TYR A 80 -0.23 -2.06 -8.85
N ALA A 81 -1.21 -1.87 -9.74
CA ALA A 81 -2.36 -2.77 -9.84
C ALA A 81 -1.95 -4.20 -10.24
N GLU A 82 -1.02 -4.35 -11.19
CA GLU A 82 -0.49 -5.66 -11.63
C GLU A 82 0.28 -6.38 -10.50
N ALA A 83 1.14 -5.67 -9.78
CA ALA A 83 1.87 -6.21 -8.63
C ALA A 83 0.92 -6.58 -7.49
N ARG A 84 -0.02 -5.68 -7.14
CA ARG A 84 -1.05 -5.93 -6.12
C ARG A 84 -1.90 -7.15 -6.43
N ALA A 85 -2.33 -7.31 -7.68
CA ALA A 85 -3.08 -8.51 -8.09
C ALA A 85 -2.26 -9.79 -7.87
N SER A 86 -0.97 -9.75 -8.21
CA SER A 86 -0.07 -10.91 -8.04
C SER A 86 0.18 -11.24 -6.57
N TYR A 87 0.37 -10.23 -5.71
CA TYR A 87 0.46 -10.45 -4.26
C TYR A 87 -0.84 -10.97 -3.66
N ARG A 88 -2.01 -10.61 -4.21
CA ARG A 88 -3.29 -11.18 -3.77
C ARG A 88 -3.39 -12.66 -4.08
N GLU A 89 -2.92 -13.10 -5.25
CA GLU A 89 -2.85 -14.53 -5.57
C GLU A 89 -1.98 -15.30 -4.55
N VAL A 90 -0.92 -14.68 -4.01
CA VAL A 90 -0.10 -15.27 -2.94
C VAL A 90 -0.85 -15.32 -1.61
N ILE A 91 -1.58 -14.26 -1.26
CA ILE A 91 -2.41 -14.19 -0.04
C ILE A 91 -3.50 -15.28 -0.06
N ASP A 92 -4.10 -15.54 -1.22
CA ASP A 92 -5.16 -16.54 -1.40
C ASP A 92 -4.64 -17.98 -1.15
N LEU A 93 -3.33 -18.22 -1.23
CA LEU A 93 -2.71 -19.51 -0.90
C LEU A 93 -2.54 -19.74 0.61
N GLN A 94 -2.74 -18.72 1.45
CA GLN A 94 -2.69 -18.79 2.91
C GLN A 94 -1.38 -19.37 3.47
N SER A 95 -0.27 -19.18 2.76
CA SER A 95 1.06 -19.49 3.31
C SER A 95 1.39 -18.48 4.41
N GLU A 96 1.70 -18.95 5.62
CA GLU A 96 1.97 -18.11 6.78
C GLU A 96 3.05 -17.05 6.53
N THR A 97 4.16 -17.46 5.93
CA THR A 97 5.27 -16.55 5.62
C THR A 97 4.90 -15.56 4.51
N TYR A 98 4.35 -16.03 3.40
CA TYR A 98 4.19 -15.20 2.21
C TYR A 98 2.91 -14.37 2.20
N THR A 99 1.87 -14.76 2.95
CA THR A 99 0.60 -14.02 3.05
C THR A 99 0.83 -12.66 3.68
N VAL A 100 1.47 -12.64 4.86
CA VAL A 100 1.73 -11.39 5.60
C VAL A 100 2.74 -10.53 4.87
N GLU A 101 3.82 -11.13 4.35
CA GLU A 101 4.81 -10.39 3.56
C GLU A 101 4.17 -9.73 2.33
N SER A 102 3.34 -10.46 1.57
CA SER A 102 2.63 -9.92 0.41
C SER A 102 1.74 -8.73 0.76
N ALA A 103 1.03 -8.80 1.89
CA ALA A 103 0.19 -7.71 2.35
C ALA A 103 1.02 -6.46 2.71
N PHE A 104 2.16 -6.63 3.39
CA PHE A 104 3.08 -5.53 3.66
C PHE A 104 3.70 -4.94 2.38
N ARG A 105 4.02 -5.77 1.37
CA ARG A 105 4.54 -5.27 0.08
C ARG A 105 3.54 -4.36 -0.63
N ILE A 106 2.25 -4.70 -0.59
CA ILE A 106 1.20 -3.84 -1.15
C ILE A 106 1.16 -2.48 -0.44
N ALA A 107 1.28 -2.48 0.89
CA ALA A 107 1.31 -1.25 1.67
C ALA A 107 2.56 -0.40 1.39
N GLU A 108 3.74 -1.03 1.32
CA GLU A 108 5.01 -0.36 1.01
C GLU A 108 5.00 0.31 -0.36
N MET A 109 4.42 -0.35 -1.38
CA MET A 109 4.25 0.28 -2.68
C MET A 109 3.35 1.52 -2.61
N ALA A 110 2.26 1.50 -1.84
CA ALA A 110 1.40 2.68 -1.67
C ALA A 110 2.14 3.83 -0.94
N LEU A 111 2.97 3.51 0.05
CA LEU A 111 3.83 4.48 0.74
C LEU A 111 4.87 5.09 -0.20
N ASP A 112 5.49 4.29 -1.06
CA ASP A 112 6.45 4.79 -2.06
C ASP A 112 5.81 5.81 -3.00
N ILE A 113 4.56 5.59 -3.44
CA ILE A 113 3.82 6.58 -4.25
C ILE A 113 3.67 7.89 -3.47
N ARG A 114 3.18 7.83 -2.24
CA ARG A 114 3.00 9.00 -1.37
C ARG A 114 4.31 9.76 -1.19
N ASP A 115 5.40 9.05 -0.88
CA ASP A 115 6.69 9.66 -0.59
C ASP A 115 7.33 10.29 -1.82
N GLN A 116 7.21 9.65 -2.97
CA GLN A 116 7.67 10.23 -4.23
C GLN A 116 6.84 11.47 -4.62
N LEU A 117 5.53 11.49 -4.38
CA LEU A 117 4.69 12.67 -4.59
C LEU A 117 5.06 13.82 -3.65
N LYS A 118 5.31 13.53 -2.36
CA LYS A 118 5.79 14.53 -1.39
C LYS A 118 7.17 15.08 -1.75
N ALA A 119 8.02 14.25 -2.35
CA ALA A 119 9.38 14.62 -2.77
C ALA A 119 9.43 15.34 -4.13
N LEU A 120 8.30 15.55 -4.81
CA LEU A 120 8.30 16.23 -6.11
C LEU A 120 8.84 17.66 -6.00
N PRO A 121 9.81 18.06 -6.85
CA PRO A 121 10.33 19.41 -6.83
C PRO A 121 9.26 20.39 -7.33
N ILE A 122 9.19 21.56 -6.72
CA ILE A 122 8.29 22.63 -7.18
C ILE A 122 8.71 23.04 -8.60
N PRO A 123 7.80 23.07 -9.58
CA PRO A 123 8.10 23.54 -10.92
C PRO A 123 8.73 24.95 -10.88
N PRO A 124 9.83 25.22 -11.60
CA PRO A 124 10.46 26.53 -11.60
C PRO A 124 9.51 27.67 -11.96
N SER A 125 8.52 27.40 -12.83
CA SER A 125 7.47 28.35 -13.22
C SER A 125 6.48 28.72 -12.12
N LEU A 126 6.42 27.94 -11.03
CA LEU A 126 5.51 28.15 -9.90
C LEU A 126 6.18 28.74 -8.67
N VAL A 127 7.52 28.75 -8.57
CA VAL A 127 8.25 29.15 -7.35
C VAL A 127 7.85 30.56 -6.86
N THR A 128 7.65 31.50 -7.77
CA THR A 128 7.24 32.89 -7.45
C THR A 128 5.78 33.17 -7.81
N SER A 129 5.05 32.16 -8.27
CA SER A 129 3.68 32.30 -8.73
C SER A 129 2.72 32.24 -7.54
N PRO A 130 1.67 33.08 -7.48
CA PRO A 130 0.60 32.93 -6.50
C PRO A 130 -0.15 31.59 -6.66
N ALA A 131 -0.02 30.92 -7.81
CA ALA A 131 -0.60 29.60 -8.05
C ALA A 131 0.13 28.45 -7.32
N LEU A 132 1.24 28.72 -6.62
CA LEU A 132 1.96 27.70 -5.86
C LEU A 132 1.11 27.10 -4.74
N ALA A 133 0.30 27.91 -4.06
CA ALA A 133 -0.58 27.46 -2.99
C ALA A 133 -1.64 26.50 -3.56
N ASP A 134 -2.34 26.90 -4.61
CA ASP A 134 -3.33 26.06 -5.31
C ASP A 134 -2.73 24.75 -5.80
N TYR A 135 -1.51 24.78 -6.34
CA TYR A 135 -0.79 23.59 -6.78
C TYR A 135 -0.48 22.62 -5.64
N ARG A 136 -0.04 23.13 -4.47
CA ARG A 136 0.26 22.30 -3.31
C ARG A 136 -0.99 21.65 -2.73
N VAL A 137 -2.07 22.42 -2.60
CA VAL A 137 -3.37 21.90 -2.14
C VAL A 137 -3.85 20.79 -3.09
N TRP A 138 -3.80 21.03 -4.40
CA TRP A 138 -4.14 20.01 -5.39
C TRP A 138 -3.27 18.76 -5.28
N LEU A 139 -1.95 18.89 -5.14
CA LEU A 139 -1.04 17.75 -4.98
C LEU A 139 -1.35 16.95 -3.71
N ASP A 140 -1.66 17.64 -2.62
CA ASP A 140 -1.95 17.03 -1.33
C ASP A 140 -3.29 16.30 -1.33
N ASP A 141 -4.35 16.97 -1.78
CA ASP A 141 -5.72 16.46 -1.75
C ASP A 141 -5.94 15.35 -2.80
N GLU A 142 -5.41 15.51 -4.01
CA GLU A 142 -5.76 14.62 -5.13
C GLU A 142 -4.80 13.44 -5.28
N LEU A 143 -3.58 13.53 -4.76
CA LEU A 143 -2.54 12.54 -5.02
C LEU A 143 -1.91 11.99 -3.73
N ILE A 144 -1.45 12.87 -2.83
CA ILE A 144 -0.73 12.43 -1.61
C ILE A 144 -1.68 11.79 -0.60
N SER A 145 -2.78 12.46 -0.25
CA SER A 145 -3.74 11.98 0.75
C SER A 145 -4.38 10.64 0.34
N PRO A 146 -4.84 10.45 -0.91
CA PRO A 146 -5.36 9.15 -1.35
C PRO A 146 -4.32 8.03 -1.29
N ALA A 147 -3.06 8.29 -1.65
CA ALA A 147 -1.98 7.30 -1.53
C ALA A 147 -1.67 6.97 -0.07
N GLN A 148 -1.71 7.96 0.83
CA GLN A 148 -1.57 7.75 2.27
C GLN A 148 -2.72 6.90 2.84
N ASP A 149 -3.97 7.22 2.49
CA ASP A 149 -5.14 6.45 2.93
C ASP A 149 -5.09 5.00 2.46
N GLU A 150 -4.64 4.76 1.22
CA GLU A 150 -4.46 3.40 0.69
C GLU A 150 -3.35 2.66 1.43
N ALA A 151 -2.24 3.32 1.72
CA ALA A 151 -1.17 2.74 2.54
C ALA A 151 -1.67 2.34 3.93
N VAL A 152 -2.41 3.21 4.62
CA VAL A 152 -2.99 2.94 5.94
C VAL A 152 -3.93 1.72 5.88
N ARG A 153 -4.82 1.68 4.89
CA ARG A 153 -5.73 0.53 4.70
C ARG A 153 -4.96 -0.77 4.46
N ALA A 154 -3.94 -0.74 3.61
CA ALA A 154 -3.13 -1.92 3.32
C ALA A 154 -2.32 -2.39 4.55
N LEU A 155 -1.79 -1.47 5.36
CA LEU A 155 -1.10 -1.81 6.62
C LEU A 155 -2.04 -2.38 7.67
N ALA A 156 -3.25 -1.81 7.82
CA ALA A 156 -4.27 -2.35 8.71
C ALA A 156 -4.63 -3.77 8.31
N PHE A 157 -4.88 -4.01 7.02
CA PHE A 157 -5.15 -5.34 6.49
C PHE A 157 -3.98 -6.32 6.70
N ALA A 158 -2.74 -5.90 6.48
CA ALA A 158 -1.56 -6.73 6.75
C ALA A 158 -1.45 -7.11 8.25
N SER A 159 -1.81 -6.18 9.13
CA SER A 159 -1.80 -6.38 10.59
C SER A 159 -2.93 -7.31 11.03
N GLU A 160 -4.13 -7.18 10.47
CA GLU A 160 -5.25 -8.11 10.66
C GLU A 160 -4.88 -9.53 10.21
N LEU A 161 -4.26 -9.66 9.02
CA LEU A 161 -3.77 -10.96 8.54
C LEU A 161 -2.74 -11.55 9.50
N ALA A 162 -1.81 -10.74 10.01
CA ALA A 162 -0.80 -11.22 10.96
C ALA A 162 -1.43 -11.80 12.25
N LEU A 163 -2.56 -11.27 12.72
CA LEU A 163 -3.28 -11.82 13.88
C LEU A 163 -3.81 -13.24 13.67
N SER A 164 -4.04 -13.64 12.42
CA SER A 164 -4.51 -14.99 12.10
C SER A 164 -3.41 -16.05 12.18
N PHE A 165 -2.16 -15.62 12.36
CA PHE A 165 -0.97 -16.47 12.44
C PHE A 165 -0.32 -16.47 13.83
N ASP A 166 0.79 -17.20 13.96
CA ASP A 166 1.47 -17.35 15.24
C ASP A 166 2.09 -16.03 15.79
N MET A 167 2.52 -16.08 17.05
CA MET A 167 3.14 -14.94 17.72
C MET A 167 4.40 -14.43 16.99
N ALA A 168 5.19 -15.30 16.38
CA ALA A 168 6.43 -14.90 15.71
C ALA A 168 6.12 -14.07 14.44
N VAL A 169 5.06 -14.42 13.71
CA VAL A 169 4.55 -13.62 12.59
C VAL A 169 4.05 -12.26 13.09
N GLN A 170 3.28 -12.22 14.17
CA GLN A 170 2.76 -10.97 14.74
C GLN A 170 3.88 -10.03 15.20
N LEU A 171 4.92 -10.55 15.86
CA LEU A 171 6.08 -9.74 16.27
C LEU A 171 6.84 -9.17 15.06
N ARG A 172 7.03 -9.96 13.99
CA ARG A 172 7.61 -9.45 12.74
C ARG A 172 6.77 -8.34 12.11
N ALA A 173 5.44 -8.45 12.17
CA ALA A 173 4.54 -7.39 11.72
C ALA A 173 4.74 -6.08 12.51
N VAL A 174 4.86 -6.17 13.84
CA VAL A 174 5.17 -5.02 14.71
C VAL A 174 6.52 -4.38 14.35
N GLU A 175 7.57 -5.19 14.16
CA GLU A 175 8.90 -4.70 13.74
C GLU A 175 8.87 -4.03 12.36
N ARG A 176 8.06 -4.58 11.43
CA ARG A 176 7.88 -4.00 10.11
C ARG A 176 7.19 -2.64 10.17
N LEU A 177 6.09 -2.53 10.93
CA LEU A 177 5.40 -1.26 11.16
C LEU A 177 6.33 -0.21 11.79
N ARG A 178 7.15 -0.62 12.76
CA ARG A 178 8.18 0.25 13.35
C ARG A 178 9.14 0.79 12.31
N THR A 179 9.60 -0.07 11.39
CA THR A 179 10.55 0.30 10.34
C THR A 179 9.92 1.24 9.32
N ILE A 180 8.64 1.01 8.98
CA ILE A 180 7.87 1.84 8.06
C ILE A 180 7.67 3.25 8.62
N GLY A 181 7.57 3.40 9.95
CA GLY A 181 7.47 4.70 10.61
C GLY A 181 6.14 5.44 10.37
N LEU A 182 5.18 4.78 9.70
CA LEU A 182 3.80 5.25 9.60
C LEU A 182 3.03 4.77 10.82
N LEU A 183 3.01 5.61 11.86
CA LEU A 183 2.40 5.29 13.15
C LEU A 183 0.96 5.80 13.24
N GLU A 184 0.13 5.42 12.27
CA GLU A 184 -1.31 5.67 12.37
C GLU A 184 -1.97 4.59 13.23
N GLU A 185 -2.76 5.01 14.21
CA GLU A 185 -3.49 4.13 15.13
C GLU A 185 -4.30 3.07 14.37
N LYS A 186 -4.88 3.42 13.22
CA LYS A 186 -5.63 2.48 12.36
C LYS A 186 -4.79 1.31 11.86
N ALA A 187 -3.51 1.53 11.56
CA ALA A 187 -2.62 0.47 11.10
C ALA A 187 -2.18 -0.46 12.24
N ILE A 188 -2.03 0.10 13.45
CA ILE A 188 -1.51 -0.62 14.63
C ILE A 188 -2.64 -1.29 15.43
N GLY A 189 -3.85 -0.74 15.36
CA GLY A 189 -5.04 -1.14 16.12
C GLY A 189 -5.24 -2.66 16.24
N PRO A 190 -5.23 -3.41 15.14
CA PRO A 190 -5.37 -4.87 15.18
C PRO A 190 -4.35 -5.54 16.12
N LEU A 191 -3.07 -5.15 16.06
CA LEU A 191 -2.02 -5.76 16.88
C LEU A 191 -2.13 -5.41 18.37
N LEU A 192 -2.80 -4.31 18.73
CA LEU A 192 -3.14 -3.98 20.12
C LEU A 192 -4.21 -4.90 20.70
N GLU A 193 -4.97 -5.58 19.85
CA GLU A 193 -6.00 -6.56 20.23
C GLU A 193 -5.47 -7.99 20.27
N SER A 194 -4.17 -8.20 19.98
CA SER A 194 -3.54 -9.53 20.01
C SER A 194 -3.78 -10.27 21.34
N SER A 195 -3.99 -11.58 21.25
CA SER A 195 -4.08 -12.46 22.42
C SER A 195 -2.74 -12.62 23.14
N TYR A 196 -1.62 -12.29 22.49
CA TYR A 196 -0.28 -12.34 23.05
C TYR A 196 0.08 -11.03 23.75
N PRO A 197 0.30 -11.03 25.09
CA PRO A 197 0.68 -9.82 25.83
C PRO A 197 1.92 -9.11 25.26
N GLU A 198 2.91 -9.87 24.81
CA GLU A 198 4.17 -9.37 24.27
C GLU A 198 3.96 -8.58 22.97
N VAL A 199 3.05 -9.06 22.10
CA VAL A 199 2.70 -8.36 20.86
C VAL A 199 2.00 -7.04 21.18
N ARG A 200 1.04 -7.05 22.12
CA ARG A 200 0.33 -5.83 22.53
C ARG A 200 1.25 -4.80 23.15
N GLU A 201 2.16 -5.23 24.03
CA GLU A 201 3.17 -4.36 24.64
C GLU A 201 4.06 -3.74 23.55
N ALA A 202 4.59 -4.57 22.64
CA ALA A 202 5.44 -4.11 21.55
C ALA A 202 4.71 -3.14 20.58
N ALA A 203 3.44 -3.41 20.28
CA ALA A 203 2.59 -2.56 19.45
C ALA A 203 2.23 -1.24 20.15
N SER A 204 2.03 -1.24 21.47
CA SER A 204 1.74 -0.01 22.24
C SER A 204 2.87 1.01 22.17
N HIS A 205 4.12 0.53 22.06
CA HIS A 205 5.29 1.40 21.87
C HIS A 205 5.39 2.02 20.47
N LEU A 206 4.52 1.65 19.54
CA LEU A 206 4.42 2.28 18.23
C LEU A 206 3.49 3.50 18.24
N LEU A 207 2.67 3.70 19.28
CA LEU A 207 1.83 4.90 19.38
C LEU A 207 2.68 6.09 19.87
N PRO A 208 2.49 7.29 19.29
CA PRO A 208 3.21 8.50 19.68
C PRO A 208 2.81 9.07 21.05
#